data_AF-A0A7V8VL54-F1
#
_entry.id   AF-A0A7V8VL54-F1
#
_cell.length_a   1.000
_cell.length_b   1.000
_cell.length_c   1.000
_cell.angle_alpha   90.00
_cell.angle_beta   90.00
_cell.angle_gamma   90.00
#
_symmetry.space_group_name_H-M   'P 1'
#
loop_
_entity.id
_entity.type
_entity.pdbx_description
1 polymer ?
#
loop_
_entity_poly.entity_id
_entity_poly.type
_entity_poly.pdbx_seq_one_letter_code
_entity_poly.pdbx_strand_id
1 'polypeptide(L)'
;SAAAMSNVAISGLQMHIGSQITEAKPFADAISKITRLVRDLKARYHIQFVSIGGGMGIVYQSSFASGRPDWWRGQSAAERALTIDDYAAAIVPPLRALGLRILLEPGRFLVGNAGVLLTRVRYLKQAGQKKFVIVDAGMNDLIRPALYQSYHEIVPVREPANPLRAPVDVVGPVCESGDFFAQDRELPEMQKGDLAAVMSVGAYGFVMASNYNSRPLPAEVLVRGDRFTLVRERQTYEDLTRGEL
;
A
#
# COMPACT_ATOMS: atom_id res chain seq x y z
N SER A 1 38.86 -1.06 -6.57
CA SER A 1 37.74 -1.72 -7.27
C SER A 1 37.26 -2.88 -6.42
N ALA A 2 35.96 -3.19 -6.37
CA ALA A 2 35.45 -4.38 -5.70
C ALA A 2 36.15 -5.67 -6.16
N ALA A 3 36.59 -5.72 -7.42
CA ALA A 3 37.36 -6.84 -7.99
C ALA A 3 38.76 -7.04 -7.36
N ALA A 4 39.28 -6.05 -6.62
CA ALA A 4 40.57 -6.15 -5.93
C ALA A 4 40.43 -6.53 -4.45
N MET A 5 39.20 -6.68 -3.95
CA MET A 5 38.93 -7.02 -2.56
C MET A 5 38.80 -8.55 -2.45
N SER A 6 39.73 -9.19 -1.71
CA SER A 6 39.82 -10.66 -1.60
C SER A 6 38.58 -11.34 -1.02
N ASN A 7 37.74 -10.59 -0.30
CA ASN A 7 36.55 -11.09 0.39
C ASN A 7 35.23 -10.61 -0.26
N VAL A 8 35.27 -10.06 -1.48
CA VAL A 8 34.08 -9.56 -2.19
C VAL A 8 33.92 -10.27 -3.53
N ALA A 9 32.76 -10.87 -3.75
CA ALA A 9 32.39 -11.47 -5.03
C ALA A 9 31.32 -10.61 -5.74
N ILE A 10 31.57 -10.26 -7.00
CA ILE A 10 30.58 -9.55 -7.84
C ILE A 10 29.61 -10.58 -8.42
N SER A 11 28.47 -10.79 -7.76
CA SER A 11 27.54 -11.87 -8.10
C SER A 11 26.32 -11.43 -8.94
N GLY A 12 26.03 -10.13 -9.02
CA GLY A 12 24.81 -9.64 -9.67
C GLY A 12 24.76 -8.14 -9.83
N LEU A 13 23.69 -7.68 -10.49
CA LEU A 13 23.31 -6.27 -10.61
C LEU A 13 21.89 -6.10 -10.06
N GLN A 14 21.66 -5.02 -9.32
CA GLN A 14 20.33 -4.65 -8.83
C GLN A 14 19.96 -3.26 -9.34
N MET A 15 18.68 -3.09 -9.69
CA MET A 15 18.07 -1.79 -9.89
C MET A 15 16.71 -1.73 -9.21
N HIS A 16 16.29 -0.53 -8.83
CA HIS A 16 14.93 -0.24 -8.38
C HIS A 16 14.56 1.17 -8.87
N ILE A 17 13.48 1.27 -9.63
CA ILE A 17 13.15 2.51 -10.37
C ILE A 17 12.09 3.38 -9.69
N GLY A 18 11.56 2.95 -8.56
CA GLY A 18 10.56 3.68 -7.80
C GLY A 18 9.44 2.78 -7.27
N SER A 19 8.42 3.41 -6.69
CA SER A 19 7.25 2.75 -6.11
C SER A 19 5.97 3.32 -6.72
N GLN A 20 4.90 2.51 -6.70
CA GLN A 20 3.58 2.89 -7.20
C GLN A 20 3.59 3.24 -8.70
N ILE A 21 4.36 2.50 -9.49
CA ILE A 21 4.42 2.65 -10.94
C ILE A 21 3.24 1.91 -11.56
N THR A 22 2.38 2.66 -12.23
CA THR A 22 1.11 2.18 -12.79
C THR A 22 1.16 1.94 -14.30
N GLU A 23 2.36 1.94 -14.89
CA GLU A 23 2.58 1.69 -16.32
C GLU A 23 3.70 0.66 -16.51
N ALA A 24 3.61 -0.16 -17.56
CA ALA A 24 4.62 -1.18 -17.86
C ALA A 24 5.88 -0.58 -18.51
N LYS A 25 5.72 0.48 -19.30
CA LYS A 25 6.79 1.10 -20.11
C LYS A 25 8.02 1.52 -19.29
N PRO A 26 7.91 2.19 -18.13
CA PRO A 26 9.08 2.55 -17.31
C PRO A 26 9.97 1.35 -16.93
N PHE A 27 9.37 0.17 -16.69
CA PHE A 27 10.14 -1.03 -16.39
C PHE A 27 10.92 -1.53 -17.61
N ALA A 28 10.28 -1.60 -18.78
CA ALA A 28 10.95 -1.99 -20.02
C ALA A 28 12.08 -1.03 -20.39
N ASP A 29 11.85 0.28 -20.26
CA ASP A 29 12.85 1.31 -20.53
C ASP A 29 14.07 1.18 -19.59
N ALA A 30 13.82 0.90 -18.31
CA ALA A 30 14.89 0.69 -17.33
C ALA A 30 15.73 -0.56 -17.64
N ILE A 31 15.08 -1.69 -17.96
CA ILE A 31 15.75 -2.93 -18.35
C ILE A 31 16.62 -2.69 -19.59
N SER A 32 16.10 -1.96 -20.58
CA SER A 32 16.84 -1.59 -21.79
C SER A 32 18.12 -0.80 -21.46
N LYS A 33 18.02 0.20 -20.56
CA LYS A 33 19.17 1.02 -20.13
C LYS A 33 20.27 0.19 -19.45
N ILE A 34 19.92 -0.79 -18.62
CA ILE A 34 20.91 -1.61 -17.90
C ILE A 34 21.45 -2.79 -18.73
N THR A 35 20.82 -3.12 -19.87
CA THR A 35 21.15 -4.34 -20.64
C THR A 35 22.62 -4.40 -21.06
N ARG A 36 23.18 -3.28 -21.54
CA ARG A 36 24.61 -3.23 -21.91
C ARG A 36 25.50 -3.50 -20.70
N LEU A 37 25.24 -2.83 -19.58
CA LEU A 37 26.00 -2.99 -18.35
C LEU A 37 25.93 -4.45 -17.84
N VAL A 38 24.76 -5.07 -17.86
CA VAL A 38 24.59 -6.48 -17.48
C VAL A 38 25.43 -7.40 -18.35
N ARG A 39 25.47 -7.19 -19.67
CA ARG A 39 26.31 -7.99 -20.59
C ARG A 39 27.80 -7.82 -20.29
N ASP A 40 28.24 -6.59 -20.06
CA ASP A 40 29.64 -6.30 -19.74
C ASP A 40 30.05 -6.94 -18.40
N LEU A 41 29.18 -6.88 -17.38
CA LEU A 41 29.42 -7.51 -16.08
C LEU A 41 29.38 -9.04 -16.17
N LYS A 42 28.48 -9.61 -16.97
CA LYS A 42 28.40 -11.06 -17.21
C LYS A 42 29.68 -11.58 -17.87
N ALA A 43 30.21 -10.85 -18.86
CA ALA A 43 31.45 -11.23 -19.54
C ALA A 43 32.69 -11.12 -18.66
N ARG A 44 32.76 -10.09 -17.79
CA ARG A 44 33.96 -9.81 -16.98
C ARG A 44 33.99 -10.53 -15.64
N TYR A 45 32.83 -10.73 -15.03
CA TYR A 45 32.72 -11.18 -13.63
C TYR A 45 31.80 -12.39 -13.45
N HIS A 46 31.23 -12.94 -14.52
CA HIS A 46 30.34 -14.10 -14.46
C HIS A 46 29.18 -13.95 -13.47
N ILE A 47 28.58 -12.75 -13.43
CA ILE A 47 27.41 -12.51 -12.57
C ILE A 47 26.31 -13.54 -12.82
N GLN A 48 25.61 -13.91 -11.76
CA GLN A 48 24.65 -15.01 -11.74
C GLN A 48 23.20 -14.53 -11.84
N PHE A 49 22.94 -13.29 -11.40
CA PHE A 49 21.58 -12.75 -11.34
C PHE A 49 21.48 -11.27 -11.69
N VAL A 50 20.27 -10.86 -12.05
CA VAL A 50 19.84 -9.47 -12.11
C VAL A 50 18.57 -9.32 -11.28
N SER A 51 18.58 -8.39 -10.34
CA SER A 51 17.37 -7.93 -9.66
C SER A 51 16.85 -6.67 -10.35
N ILE A 52 15.58 -6.68 -10.75
CA ILE A 52 14.91 -5.50 -11.30
C ILE A 52 14.06 -4.76 -10.25
N GLY A 53 14.17 -5.19 -8.99
CA GLY A 53 13.47 -4.60 -7.87
C GLY A 53 11.97 -4.88 -7.87
N GLY A 54 11.24 -4.11 -7.06
CA GLY A 54 9.78 -4.05 -7.08
C GLY A 54 9.27 -2.79 -7.79
N GLY A 55 8.17 -2.25 -7.28
CA GLY A 55 7.68 -0.93 -7.67
C GLY A 55 6.34 -0.92 -8.39
N MET A 56 5.87 -2.09 -8.86
CA MET A 56 4.54 -2.23 -9.47
C MET A 56 3.46 -1.68 -8.51
N GLY A 57 2.63 -0.78 -9.05
CA GLY A 57 1.58 -0.11 -8.30
C GLY A 57 0.37 -1.00 -8.03
N ILE A 58 -0.49 -0.52 -7.13
CA ILE A 58 -1.81 -1.10 -6.84
C ILE A 58 -2.91 -0.08 -7.13
N VAL A 59 -4.14 -0.55 -7.18
CA VAL A 59 -5.33 0.30 -7.34
C VAL A 59 -5.74 0.85 -5.97
N TYR A 60 -5.57 2.17 -5.77
CA TYR A 60 -6.00 2.89 -4.55
C TYR A 60 -7.41 3.49 -4.68
N GLN A 61 -7.74 4.02 -5.85
CA GLN A 61 -9.09 4.53 -6.17
C GLN A 61 -9.95 3.38 -6.68
N SER A 62 -11.16 3.20 -6.16
CA SER A 62 -12.02 2.05 -6.47
C SER A 62 -11.38 0.70 -6.09
N SER A 63 -10.47 0.69 -5.12
CA SER A 63 -9.82 -0.50 -4.58
C SER A 63 -10.81 -1.58 -4.13
N PHE A 64 -11.95 -1.23 -3.54
CA PHE A 64 -12.99 -2.19 -3.13
C PHE A 64 -13.63 -2.85 -4.35
N ALA A 65 -13.99 -2.06 -5.37
CA ALA A 65 -14.52 -2.58 -6.62
C ALA A 65 -13.50 -3.44 -7.37
N SER A 66 -12.21 -3.10 -7.28
CA SER A 66 -11.10 -3.81 -7.94
C SER A 66 -10.90 -5.24 -7.44
N GLY A 67 -11.45 -5.61 -6.29
CA GLY A 67 -11.47 -7.00 -5.81
C GLY A 67 -12.34 -7.93 -6.66
N ARG A 68 -13.22 -7.41 -7.53
CA ARG A 68 -14.12 -8.20 -8.37
C ARG A 68 -13.51 -8.41 -9.77
N PRO A 69 -13.43 -9.63 -10.31
CA PRO A 69 -12.91 -9.89 -11.66
C PRO A 69 -13.59 -9.09 -12.76
N ASP A 70 -14.88 -8.81 -12.62
CA ASP A 70 -15.70 -8.11 -13.62
C ASP A 70 -15.33 -6.63 -13.75
N TRP A 71 -14.82 -6.03 -12.65
CA TRP A 71 -14.33 -4.66 -12.67
C TRP A 71 -13.14 -4.49 -13.63
N TRP A 72 -12.29 -5.50 -13.74
CA TRP A 72 -11.15 -5.50 -14.66
C TRP A 72 -11.55 -5.66 -16.12
N ARG A 73 -12.64 -6.39 -16.41
CA ARG A 73 -13.13 -6.60 -17.78
C ARG A 73 -13.92 -5.40 -18.32
N GLY A 74 -14.52 -4.61 -17.44
CA GLY A 74 -15.34 -3.45 -17.81
C GLY A 74 -14.55 -2.15 -18.06
N GLN A 75 -13.23 -2.16 -17.95
CA GLN A 75 -12.40 -0.96 -18.10
C GLN A 75 -12.07 -0.64 -19.56
N SER A 76 -12.10 0.65 -19.89
CA SER A 76 -11.58 1.16 -21.15
C SER A 76 -10.05 1.02 -21.19
N ALA A 77 -9.45 0.96 -22.38
CA ALA A 77 -7.99 0.87 -22.52
C ALA A 77 -7.25 2.07 -21.91
N ALA A 78 -7.89 3.24 -21.83
CA ALA A 78 -7.32 4.46 -21.28
C ALA A 78 -7.33 4.50 -19.74
N GLU A 79 -8.27 3.81 -19.11
CA GLU A 79 -8.45 3.81 -17.65
C GLU A 79 -7.97 2.50 -17.00
N ARG A 80 -7.59 1.52 -17.82
CA ARG A 80 -7.23 0.18 -17.36
C ARG A 80 -5.99 0.23 -16.47
N ALA A 81 -6.14 -0.21 -15.22
CA ALA A 81 -5.02 -0.37 -14.31
C ALA A 81 -4.03 -1.45 -14.81
N LEU A 82 -2.74 -1.26 -14.50
CA LEU A 82 -1.66 -2.18 -14.85
C LEU A 82 -1.90 -3.59 -14.28
N THR A 83 -1.93 -4.61 -15.15
CA THR A 83 -2.05 -6.01 -14.73
C THR A 83 -0.68 -6.71 -14.67
N ILE A 84 -0.66 -7.90 -14.04
CA ILE A 84 0.53 -8.76 -14.07
C ILE A 84 0.89 -9.14 -15.51
N ASP A 85 -0.12 -9.38 -16.36
CA ASP A 85 0.10 -9.77 -17.75
C ASP A 85 0.76 -8.65 -18.56
N ASP A 86 0.31 -7.40 -18.38
CA ASP A 86 0.94 -6.23 -19.00
C ASP A 86 2.39 -6.08 -18.55
N TYR A 87 2.63 -6.20 -17.24
CA TYR A 87 3.95 -6.11 -16.65
C TYR A 87 4.87 -7.21 -17.21
N ALA A 88 4.41 -8.46 -17.20
CA ALA A 88 5.15 -9.60 -17.70
C ALA A 88 5.44 -9.49 -19.20
N ALA A 89 4.47 -9.07 -20.01
CA ALA A 89 4.64 -8.86 -21.44
C ALA A 89 5.74 -7.83 -21.74
N ALA A 90 5.85 -6.79 -20.91
CA ALA A 90 6.86 -5.75 -21.06
C ALA A 90 8.27 -6.21 -20.63
N ILE A 91 8.39 -6.98 -19.54
CA ILE A 91 9.70 -7.27 -18.93
C ILE A 91 10.28 -8.63 -19.33
N VAL A 92 9.47 -9.65 -19.58
CA VAL A 92 9.95 -11.03 -19.77
C VAL A 92 10.80 -11.17 -21.04
N PRO A 93 10.41 -10.62 -22.21
CA PRO A 93 11.22 -10.75 -23.42
C PRO A 93 12.65 -10.20 -23.28
N PRO A 94 12.88 -8.93 -22.84
CA PRO A 94 14.23 -8.41 -22.70
C PRO A 94 15.03 -9.10 -21.58
N LEU A 95 14.39 -9.53 -20.48
CA LEU A 95 15.09 -10.22 -19.40
C LEU A 95 15.51 -11.65 -19.78
N ARG A 96 14.67 -12.37 -20.53
CA ARG A 96 15.01 -13.70 -21.03
C ARG A 96 16.27 -13.68 -21.90
N ALA A 97 16.45 -12.62 -22.70
CA ALA A 97 17.62 -12.43 -23.54
C ALA A 97 18.94 -12.24 -22.75
N LEU A 98 18.88 -11.95 -21.44
CA LEU A 98 20.08 -11.85 -20.59
C LEU A 98 20.63 -13.22 -20.20
N GLY A 99 19.79 -14.26 -20.18
CA GLY A 99 20.17 -15.61 -19.77
C GLY A 99 20.79 -15.63 -18.37
N LEU A 100 20.16 -14.94 -17.42
CA LEU A 100 20.56 -14.84 -16.02
C LEU A 100 19.36 -15.15 -15.12
N ARG A 101 19.60 -15.49 -13.86
CA ARG A 101 18.54 -15.60 -12.86
C ARG A 101 17.94 -14.21 -12.63
N ILE A 102 16.62 -14.09 -12.72
CA ILE A 102 15.90 -12.83 -12.48
C ILE A 102 15.33 -12.84 -11.06
N LEU A 103 15.57 -11.75 -10.33
CA LEU A 103 14.97 -11.50 -9.02
C LEU A 103 13.98 -10.33 -9.12
N LEU A 104 12.82 -10.50 -8.47
CA LEU A 104 11.80 -9.47 -8.30
C LEU A 104 11.65 -9.19 -6.80
N GLU A 105 11.38 -7.94 -6.44
CA GLU A 105 11.25 -7.51 -5.03
C GLU A 105 9.87 -6.87 -4.77
N PRO A 106 8.74 -7.55 -5.08
CA PRO A 106 7.43 -6.95 -4.93
C PRO A 106 7.05 -6.81 -3.44
N GLY A 107 6.85 -5.57 -2.99
CA GLY A 107 6.29 -5.28 -1.67
C GLY A 107 4.81 -4.91 -1.77
N ARG A 108 4.54 -3.63 -2.08
CA ARG A 108 3.19 -3.06 -2.19
C ARG A 108 2.23 -3.90 -3.00
N PHE A 109 2.68 -4.42 -4.14
CA PHE A 109 1.87 -5.22 -5.04
C PHE A 109 1.28 -6.48 -4.38
N LEU A 110 2.05 -7.16 -3.53
CA LEU A 110 1.61 -8.40 -2.89
C LEU A 110 0.58 -8.17 -1.78
N VAL A 111 0.81 -7.15 -0.95
CA VAL A 111 0.10 -7.03 0.33
C VAL A 111 -0.74 -5.75 0.45
N GLY A 112 -0.57 -4.78 -0.44
CA GLY A 112 -1.24 -3.47 -0.36
C GLY A 112 -2.76 -3.57 -0.25
N ASN A 113 -3.40 -4.21 -1.24
CA ASN A 113 -4.85 -4.39 -1.28
C ASN A 113 -5.35 -5.58 -0.43
N ALA A 114 -4.44 -6.36 0.17
CA ALA A 114 -4.81 -7.45 1.06
C ALA A 114 -5.18 -6.98 2.48
N GLY A 115 -4.78 -5.76 2.86
CA GLY A 115 -5.08 -5.18 4.17
C GLY A 115 -6.12 -4.07 4.11
N VAL A 116 -7.02 -4.07 5.09
CA VAL A 116 -7.97 -2.97 5.38
C VAL A 116 -7.84 -2.57 6.86
N LEU A 117 -7.98 -1.28 7.16
CA LEU A 117 -8.04 -0.78 8.53
C LEU A 117 -9.50 -0.56 8.88
N LEU A 118 -10.01 -1.36 9.81
CA LEU A 118 -11.36 -1.20 10.35
C LEU A 118 -11.36 -0.16 11.46
N THR A 119 -12.29 0.78 11.38
CA THR A 119 -12.44 1.83 12.38
C THR A 119 -13.91 2.13 12.65
N ARG A 120 -14.21 2.61 13.85
CA ARG A 120 -15.57 2.96 14.28
C ARG A 120 -15.76 4.46 14.32
N VAL A 121 -16.87 4.93 13.80
CA VAL A 121 -17.31 6.32 13.93
C VAL A 121 -17.65 6.61 15.40
N ARG A 122 -16.97 7.57 15.99
CA ARG A 122 -17.18 7.99 17.39
C ARG A 122 -18.07 9.22 17.48
N TYR A 123 -17.86 10.19 16.60
CA TYR A 123 -18.59 11.44 16.59
C TYR A 123 -18.80 11.94 15.16
N LEU A 124 -19.89 12.68 14.98
CA LEU A 124 -20.15 13.48 13.80
C LEU A 124 -20.10 14.94 14.25
N LYS A 125 -19.38 15.78 13.49
CA LYS A 125 -19.29 17.21 13.78
C LYS A 125 -19.57 17.98 12.51
N GLN A 126 -20.39 19.02 12.61
CA GLN A 126 -20.56 20.00 11.56
C GLN A 126 -19.91 21.32 12.00
N ALA A 127 -19.04 21.87 11.16
CA ALA A 127 -18.43 23.18 11.37
C ALA A 127 -18.62 24.02 10.10
N GLY A 128 -19.59 24.92 10.13
CA GLY A 128 -20.03 25.65 8.94
C GLY A 128 -20.54 24.68 7.88
N GLN A 129 -19.95 24.75 6.68
CA GLN A 129 -20.28 23.86 5.56
C GLN A 129 -19.54 22.51 5.60
N LYS A 130 -18.50 22.37 6.42
CA LYS A 130 -17.73 21.13 6.52
C LYS A 130 -18.37 20.14 7.49
N LYS A 131 -18.46 18.88 7.06
CA LYS A 131 -18.89 17.74 7.85
C LYS A 131 -17.67 16.87 8.18
N PHE A 132 -17.55 16.48 9.43
CA PHE A 132 -16.46 15.65 9.93
C PHE A 132 -17.02 14.34 10.48
N VAL A 133 -16.47 13.23 9.99
CA VAL A 133 -16.67 11.90 10.54
C VAL A 133 -15.43 11.57 11.38
N ILE A 134 -15.56 11.65 12.69
CA ILE A 134 -14.47 11.42 13.64
C ILE A 134 -14.48 9.94 14.00
N VAL A 135 -13.41 9.23 13.63
CA VAL A 135 -13.26 7.78 13.84
C VAL A 135 -12.27 7.48 14.97
N ASP A 136 -12.14 6.20 15.34
CA ASP A 136 -11.26 5.79 16.45
C ASP A 136 -9.87 5.30 16.04
N ALA A 137 -9.61 5.16 14.74
CA ALA A 137 -8.26 5.08 14.21
C ALA A 137 -7.71 6.50 13.99
N GLY A 138 -6.39 6.66 14.04
CA GLY A 138 -5.73 7.91 13.70
C GLY A 138 -4.48 7.72 12.85
N MET A 139 -3.77 8.82 12.59
CA MET A 139 -2.50 8.84 11.87
C MET A 139 -1.43 7.98 12.55
N ASN A 140 -1.58 7.70 13.86
CA ASN A 140 -0.73 6.77 14.58
C ASN A 140 -0.93 5.32 14.11
N ASP A 141 -2.09 4.96 13.55
CA ASP A 141 -2.41 3.63 13.03
C ASP A 141 -2.11 3.53 11.52
N LEU A 142 -2.38 4.61 10.78
CA LEU A 142 -2.06 4.74 9.35
C LEU A 142 -1.65 6.17 9.03
N ILE A 143 -0.34 6.40 8.98
CA ILE A 143 0.24 7.74 8.79
C ILE A 143 0.21 8.23 7.34
N ARG A 144 -0.05 7.34 6.37
CA ARG A 144 0.16 7.65 4.94
C ARG A 144 -0.64 8.84 4.43
N PRO A 145 -1.93 9.02 4.74
CA PRO A 145 -2.66 10.22 4.32
C PRO A 145 -2.08 11.50 4.90
N ALA A 146 -1.71 11.51 6.19
CA ALA A 146 -1.07 12.66 6.84
C ALA A 146 0.31 12.98 6.23
N LEU A 147 1.14 11.95 6.01
CA LEU A 147 2.53 12.10 5.58
C LEU A 147 2.69 12.35 4.07
N TYR A 148 1.88 11.68 3.25
CA TYR A 148 2.03 11.67 1.79
C TYR A 148 0.83 12.27 1.05
N GLN A 149 -0.20 12.74 1.77
CA GLN A 149 -1.48 13.14 1.16
C GLN A 149 -2.07 11.99 0.33
N SER A 150 -1.79 10.74 0.70
CA SER A 150 -2.12 9.59 -0.12
C SER A 150 -3.61 9.26 -0.03
N TYR A 151 -4.23 9.03 -1.19
CA TYR A 151 -5.60 8.54 -1.26
C TYR A 151 -5.70 7.10 -0.77
N HIS A 152 -6.62 6.85 0.17
CA HIS A 152 -7.16 5.54 0.47
C HIS A 152 -8.68 5.59 0.32
N GLU A 153 -9.26 4.61 -0.38
CA GLU A 153 -10.71 4.49 -0.44
C GLU A 153 -11.25 4.18 0.96
N ILE A 154 -12.38 4.79 1.30
CA ILE A 154 -13.07 4.56 2.57
C ILE A 154 -14.46 4.08 2.21
N VAL A 155 -14.84 2.92 2.73
CA VAL A 155 -16.16 2.32 2.49
C VAL A 155 -16.83 1.98 3.82
N PRO A 156 -18.16 2.14 3.93
CA PRO A 156 -18.87 1.62 5.10
C PRO A 156 -18.85 0.09 5.08
N VAL A 157 -18.69 -0.54 6.24
CA VAL A 157 -18.68 -2.01 6.34
C VAL A 157 -20.08 -2.58 6.12
N ARG A 158 -21.12 -1.82 6.49
CA ARG A 158 -22.51 -2.14 6.18
C ARG A 158 -22.97 -1.22 5.07
N GLU A 159 -23.61 -1.79 4.06
CA GLU A 159 -24.15 -1.01 2.95
C GLU A 159 -25.24 -0.04 3.48
N PRO A 160 -25.17 1.25 3.14
CA PRO A 160 -26.12 2.23 3.63
C PRO A 160 -27.49 2.01 2.96
N ALA A 161 -28.57 2.22 3.71
CA ALA A 161 -29.93 2.17 3.15
C ALA A 161 -30.18 3.29 2.13
N ASN A 162 -29.52 4.44 2.30
CA ASN A 162 -29.58 5.58 1.40
C ASN A 162 -28.28 5.70 0.59
N PRO A 163 -28.33 5.65 -0.76
CA PRO A 163 -27.14 5.74 -1.59
C PRO A 163 -26.61 7.18 -1.75
N LEU A 164 -27.34 8.19 -1.27
CA LEU A 164 -26.89 9.59 -1.39
C LEU A 164 -25.55 9.78 -0.69
N ARG A 165 -24.64 10.44 -1.40
CA ARG A 165 -23.31 10.77 -0.91
C ARG A 165 -23.18 12.28 -0.74
N ALA A 166 -22.37 12.66 0.23
CA ALA A 166 -21.99 14.04 0.45
C ALA A 166 -20.50 14.12 0.80
N PRO A 167 -19.84 15.26 0.52
CA PRO A 167 -18.45 15.45 0.88
C PRO A 167 -18.31 15.54 2.41
N VAL A 168 -17.40 14.74 2.96
CA VAL A 168 -17.03 14.74 4.38
C VAL A 168 -15.52 14.59 4.57
N ASP A 169 -15.00 15.19 5.64
CA ASP A 169 -13.65 14.94 6.13
C ASP A 169 -13.68 13.76 7.11
N VAL A 170 -12.86 12.74 6.89
CA VAL A 170 -12.70 11.61 7.81
C VAL A 170 -11.42 11.82 8.61
N VAL A 171 -11.55 11.99 9.91
CA VAL A 171 -10.46 12.40 10.81
C VAL A 171 -10.34 11.47 12.01
N GLY A 172 -9.13 11.35 12.55
CA GLY A 172 -8.87 10.56 13.74
C GLY A 172 -8.98 11.39 15.04
N PRO A 173 -8.64 10.76 16.18
CA PRO A 173 -8.71 11.38 17.50
C PRO A 173 -7.37 11.98 18.00
N VAL A 174 -6.31 11.97 17.19
CA VAL A 174 -4.99 12.49 17.55
C VAL A 174 -5.02 14.02 17.57
N CYS A 175 -4.30 14.62 18.52
CA CYS A 175 -4.23 16.07 18.72
C CYS A 175 -3.33 16.76 17.67
N GLU A 176 -3.63 16.54 16.39
CA GLU A 176 -2.89 17.14 15.28
C GLU A 176 -3.86 17.50 14.15
N SER A 177 -3.69 18.67 13.53
CA SER A 177 -4.55 19.09 12.41
C SER A 177 -4.36 18.21 11.17
N GLY A 178 -3.19 17.57 11.09
CA GLY A 178 -2.84 16.57 10.07
C GLY A 178 -3.44 15.18 10.32
N ASP A 179 -4.19 14.94 11.40
CA ASP A 179 -4.82 13.64 11.66
C ASP A 179 -6.11 13.44 10.84
N PHE A 180 -5.93 13.24 9.54
CA PHE A 180 -7.01 12.90 8.62
C PHE A 180 -6.69 11.65 7.81
N PHE A 181 -7.74 10.93 7.42
CA PHE A 181 -7.68 9.85 6.43
C PHE A 181 -8.14 10.31 5.05
N ALA A 182 -9.10 11.24 5.00
CA ALA A 182 -9.61 11.81 3.78
C ALA A 182 -10.18 13.22 4.03
N GLN A 183 -10.07 14.07 3.01
CA GLN A 183 -10.71 15.38 2.96
C GLN A 183 -11.68 15.40 1.78
N ASP A 184 -12.84 16.06 1.97
CA ASP A 184 -13.88 16.24 0.97
C ASP A 184 -14.26 14.94 0.24
N ARG A 185 -14.37 13.84 0.99
CA ARG A 185 -14.68 12.52 0.45
C ARG A 185 -16.18 12.33 0.30
N GLU A 186 -16.61 11.96 -0.90
CA GLU A 186 -17.98 11.48 -1.14
C GLU A 186 -18.26 10.16 -0.41
N LEU A 187 -18.88 10.27 0.75
CA LEU A 187 -19.35 9.13 1.55
C LEU A 187 -20.86 9.19 1.75
N PRO A 188 -21.51 8.03 1.90
CA PRO A 188 -22.89 7.99 2.37
C PRO A 188 -22.99 8.58 3.78
N GLU A 189 -24.22 8.87 4.20
CA GLU A 189 -24.47 9.27 5.58
C GLU A 189 -23.98 8.20 6.56
N MET A 190 -23.03 8.59 7.42
CA MET A 190 -22.47 7.75 8.48
C MET A 190 -23.10 8.13 9.82
N GLN A 191 -23.29 7.15 10.70
CA GLN A 191 -23.81 7.34 12.04
C GLN A 191 -22.79 6.99 13.11
N LYS A 192 -22.96 7.54 14.31
CA LYS A 192 -22.15 7.14 15.48
C LYS A 192 -22.32 5.63 15.70
N GLY A 193 -21.19 4.94 15.82
CA GLY A 193 -21.15 3.49 16.03
C GLY A 193 -20.95 2.69 14.75
N ASP A 194 -21.16 3.29 13.57
CA ASP A 194 -20.90 2.63 12.28
C ASP A 194 -19.43 2.24 12.14
N LEU A 195 -19.20 1.19 11.37
CA LEU A 195 -17.86 0.73 11.00
C LEU A 195 -17.53 1.17 9.58
N ALA A 196 -16.32 1.67 9.39
CA ALA A 196 -15.74 1.97 8.10
C ALA A 196 -14.46 1.16 7.90
N ALA A 197 -14.18 0.83 6.63
CA ALA A 197 -12.93 0.23 6.21
C ALA A 197 -12.14 1.24 5.39
N VAL A 198 -10.93 1.57 5.86
CA VAL A 198 -9.92 2.29 5.08
C VAL A 198 -9.16 1.23 4.28
N MET A 199 -9.30 1.29 2.97
CA MET A 199 -8.82 0.26 2.05
C MET A 199 -7.34 0.41 1.72
N SER A 200 -6.71 -0.65 1.20
CA SER A 200 -5.35 -0.59 0.63
C SER A 200 -4.24 -0.26 1.63
N VAL A 201 -4.32 -0.79 2.85
CA VAL A 201 -3.40 -0.46 3.97
C VAL A 201 -2.42 -1.59 4.32
N GLY A 202 -2.47 -2.73 3.63
CA GLY A 202 -1.62 -3.88 3.98
C GLY A 202 -0.13 -3.67 3.67
N ALA A 203 0.22 -2.64 2.89
CA ALA A 203 1.60 -2.20 2.67
C ALA A 203 1.80 -0.79 3.22
N TYR A 204 2.88 -0.60 3.99
CA TYR A 204 3.23 0.70 4.59
C TYR A 204 2.12 1.29 5.49
N GLY A 205 1.26 0.42 6.04
CA GLY A 205 0.28 0.75 7.07
C GLY A 205 0.87 0.48 8.45
N PHE A 206 0.56 -0.70 9.00
CA PHE A 206 0.96 -1.09 10.37
C PHE A 206 2.48 -0.96 10.62
N VAL A 207 3.32 -1.26 9.63
CA VAL A 207 4.79 -1.13 9.74
C VAL A 207 5.27 0.31 10.00
N MET A 208 4.41 1.31 9.79
CA MET A 208 4.66 2.73 10.08
C MET A 208 3.80 3.26 11.24
N ALA A 209 3.08 2.37 11.94
CA ALA A 209 2.27 2.76 13.08
C ALA A 209 3.16 3.16 14.27
N SER A 210 2.62 4.01 15.15
CA SER A 210 3.32 4.54 16.31
C SER A 210 2.39 4.62 17.53
N ASN A 211 3.01 4.84 18.70
CA ASN A 211 2.31 5.11 19.94
C ASN A 211 2.04 6.60 20.19
N TYR A 212 2.01 7.42 19.13
CA TYR A 212 1.75 8.86 19.28
C TYR A 212 0.42 9.10 20.01
N ASN A 213 0.43 10.07 20.94
CA ASN A 213 -0.65 10.32 21.92
C ASN A 213 -0.94 9.14 22.87
N SER A 214 0.09 8.33 23.18
CA SER A 214 -0.02 7.17 24.09
C SER A 214 -1.13 6.21 23.69
N ARG A 215 -1.31 6.04 22.38
CA ARG A 215 -2.33 5.16 21.80
C ARG A 215 -1.71 3.77 21.58
N PRO A 216 -2.26 2.71 22.18
CA PRO A 216 -1.74 1.37 21.97
C PRO A 216 -1.93 0.92 20.51
N LEU A 217 -0.92 0.28 19.94
CA LEU A 217 -0.98 -0.26 18.58
C LEU A 217 -2.16 -1.23 18.41
N PRO A 218 -2.87 -1.19 17.26
CA PRO A 218 -4.03 -2.03 17.03
C PRO A 218 -3.66 -3.52 16.88
N ALA A 219 -4.66 -4.38 17.04
CA ALA A 219 -4.54 -5.79 16.68
C ALA A 219 -4.50 -5.97 15.16
N GLU A 220 -3.84 -7.03 14.69
CA GLU A 220 -3.91 -7.49 13.30
C GLU A 220 -4.57 -8.87 13.23
N VAL A 221 -5.52 -9.01 12.30
CA VAL A 221 -6.30 -10.24 12.11
C VAL A 221 -6.12 -10.72 10.67
N LEU A 222 -5.80 -12.01 10.52
CA LEU A 222 -5.74 -12.68 9.23
C LEU A 222 -7.04 -13.45 8.98
N VAL A 223 -7.68 -13.20 7.84
CA VAL A 223 -8.91 -13.90 7.41
C VAL A 223 -8.56 -14.92 6.33
N ARG A 224 -9.07 -16.14 6.46
CA ARG A 224 -8.95 -17.22 5.47
C ARG A 224 -10.30 -17.92 5.33
N GLY A 225 -10.98 -17.67 4.21
CA GLY A 225 -12.33 -18.20 3.98
C GLY A 225 -13.32 -17.61 5.00
N ASP A 226 -13.98 -18.48 5.75
CA ASP A 226 -14.94 -18.16 6.81
C ASP A 226 -14.30 -18.06 8.21
N ARG A 227 -12.97 -18.24 8.31
CA ARG A 227 -12.24 -18.22 9.59
C ARG A 227 -11.32 -17.01 9.69
N PHE A 228 -11.04 -16.60 10.92
CA PHE A 228 -10.04 -15.57 11.22
C PHE A 228 -9.12 -16.00 12.36
N THR A 229 -7.94 -15.40 12.43
CA THR A 229 -6.96 -15.61 13.50
C THR A 229 -6.30 -14.29 13.85
N LEU A 230 -6.14 -14.04 15.14
CA LEU A 230 -5.35 -12.92 15.66
C LEU A 230 -3.87 -13.21 15.38
N VAL A 231 -3.25 -12.45 14.48
CA VAL A 231 -1.82 -12.61 14.13
C VAL A 231 -0.95 -11.59 14.84
N ARG A 232 -1.57 -10.56 15.42
CA ARG A 232 -0.94 -9.63 16.35
C ARG A 232 -1.96 -9.16 17.38
N GLU A 233 -1.62 -9.30 18.66
CA GLU A 233 -2.44 -8.78 19.75
C GLU A 233 -2.41 -7.25 19.78
N ARG A 234 -3.52 -6.66 20.24
CA ARG A 234 -3.57 -5.22 20.53
C ARG A 234 -2.63 -4.95 21.71
N GLN A 235 -1.81 -3.92 21.57
CA GLN A 235 -0.96 -3.47 22.66
C GLN A 235 -1.81 -2.96 23.84
N THR A 236 -1.39 -3.20 25.08
CA THR A 236 -2.05 -2.66 26.28
C THR A 236 -1.42 -1.33 26.72
N TYR A 237 -1.94 -0.72 27.78
CA TYR A 237 -1.30 0.47 28.36
C TYR A 237 0.01 0.12 29.07
N GLU A 238 0.07 -1.03 29.73
CA GLU A 238 1.27 -1.54 30.39
C GLU A 238 2.41 -1.79 29.39
N ASP A 239 2.08 -2.18 28.16
CA ASP A 239 3.08 -2.31 27.09
C ASP A 239 3.73 -0.97 26.71
N LEU A 240 3.01 0.15 26.85
CA LEU A 240 3.54 1.48 26.53
C LEU A 240 4.61 1.89 27.54
N THR A 241 4.36 1.64 28.82
CA THR A 241 5.19 2.08 29.94
C THR A 241 6.18 1.03 30.41
N ARG A 242 6.19 -0.17 29.81
CA ARG A 242 7.05 -1.30 30.21
C ARG A 242 8.54 -0.94 30.31
N GLY A 243 9.01 -0.01 29.47
CA GLY A 243 10.40 0.45 29.44
C GLY A 243 10.65 1.76 30.19
N GLU A 244 9.65 2.34 30.84
CA GLU A 244 9.76 3.58 31.61
C GLU A 244 10.03 3.25 33.09
N LEU A 245 10.95 4.01 33.72
CA LEU A 245 11.35 3.89 35.12
C LEU A 245 10.78 5.03 35.96
#